data_AF-A8F311-F1
#
_entry.id   AF-A8F311-F1
#
_cell.length_a   1.000
_cell.length_b   1.000
_cell.length_c   1.000
_cell.angle_alpha   90.00
_cell.angle_beta   90.00
_cell.angle_gamma   90.00
#
_symmetry.space_group_name_H-M   'P 1'
#
loop_
_entity.id
_entity.type
_entity.pdbx_description
1 polymer ?
#
loop_
_entity_poly.entity_id
_entity_poly.type
_entity_poly.pdbx_seq_one_letter_code
_entity_poly.pdbx_strand_id
1 'polypeptide(L)' 'MRIKKSPTALLDKASGEPVALLNHNKPTAYLIPAELYEQIIEALDDKYLLELASY' A
#
# COMPACT_ATOMS: atom_id res chain seq x y z
N MET A 1 0.62 -14.26 21.49
CA MET A 1 -0.57 -13.77 20.76
C MET A 1 -0.28 -13.85 19.27
N ARG A 2 -0.98 -14.71 18.51
CA ARG A 2 -0.93 -14.72 17.04
C ARG A 2 -2.13 -13.94 16.52
N ILE A 3 -1.91 -13.04 15.56
CA ILE A 3 -3.00 -12.35 14.85
C ILE A 3 -3.79 -13.44 14.10
N LYS A 4 -5.06 -13.63 14.47
CA LYS A 4 -5.91 -14.76 14.03
C LYS A 4 -6.46 -14.65 12.60
N LYS A 5 -6.01 -13.68 11.80
CA LYS A 5 -6.47 -13.50 10.41
C LYS A 5 -5.26 -13.48 9.49
N SER A 6 -5.28 -14.30 8.44
CA SER A 6 -4.23 -14.29 7.42
C SER A 6 -4.18 -12.92 6.72
N PRO A 7 -3.00 -12.41 6.37
CA PRO A 7 -2.85 -11.13 5.66
C PRO A 7 -3.74 -11.04 4.40
N THR A 8 -3.86 -12.13 3.65
CA THR A 8 -4.71 -12.24 2.46
C THR A 8 -6.19 -11.97 2.78
N ALA A 9 -6.71 -12.53 3.87
CA ALA A 9 -8.12 -12.34 4.27
C ALA A 9 -8.43 -10.91 4.75
N LEU A 10 -7.40 -10.12 5.10
CA LEU A 10 -7.56 -8.69 5.38
C LEU A 10 -7.65 -7.88 4.08
N LEU A 11 -6.82 -8.21 3.09
CA LEU A 11 -6.83 -7.57 1.78
C LEU A 11 -8.12 -7.88 1.00
N ASP A 12 -8.60 -9.12 1.04
CA ASP A 12 -9.86 -9.50 0.39
C ASP A 12 -11.05 -8.69 0.90
N LYS A 13 -11.02 -8.31 2.19
CA LYS A 13 -12.06 -7.49 2.83
C LYS A 13 -11.92 -6.00 2.56
N ALA A 14 -10.74 -5.55 2.18
CA ALA A 14 -10.47 -4.15 1.90
C ALA A 14 -10.84 -3.76 0.47
N SER A 15 -11.29 -4.72 -0.35
CA SER A 15 -11.80 -4.45 -1.71
C SER A 15 -10.86 -3.61 -2.57
N GLY A 16 -9.56 -3.87 -2.47
CA GLY A 16 -8.52 -3.13 -3.21
C GLY A 16 -7.97 -1.90 -2.49
N GLU A 17 -8.46 -1.57 -1.30
CA GLU A 17 -7.92 -0.46 -0.50
C GLU A 17 -6.75 -0.88 0.41
N PRO A 18 -5.83 0.05 0.74
CA PRO A 18 -4.80 -0.19 1.75
C PRO A 18 -5.37 -0.45 3.14
N VAL A 19 -4.77 -1.40 3.86
CA VAL A 19 -5.13 -1.71 5.25
C VAL A 19 -4.05 -1.26 6.21
N ALA A 20 -4.41 -0.38 7.15
CA ALA A 20 -3.51 0.03 8.23
C ALA A 20 -3.42 -1.06 9.33
N LEU A 21 -2.19 -1.42 9.70
CA LEU A 21 -1.90 -2.24 10.87
C LEU A 21 -1.55 -1.33 12.04
N LEU A 22 -2.34 -1.38 13.11
CA LEU A 22 -2.19 -0.52 14.28
C LEU A 22 -1.45 -1.22 15.42
N ASN A 23 -0.56 -0.49 16.09
CA ASN A 23 0.01 -0.81 17.40
C ASN A 23 -0.24 0.34 18.36
N HIS A 24 -0.79 0.09 19.56
CA HIS A 24 -1.23 1.14 20.49
C HIS A 24 -2.06 2.26 19.81
N ASN A 25 -3.00 1.86 18.95
CA ASN A 25 -3.84 2.75 18.13
C ASN A 25 -3.08 3.67 17.17
N LYS A 26 -1.80 3.40 16.89
CA LYS A 26 -1.01 4.13 15.90
C LYS A 26 -0.70 3.21 14.71
N PRO A 27 -0.82 3.68 13.45
CA PRO A 27 -0.43 2.89 12.30
C PRO A 27 1.08 2.64 12.32
N THR A 28 1.48 1.37 12.30
CA THR A 28 2.88 0.95 12.27
C THR A 28 3.29 0.36 10.93
N ALA A 29 2.32 -0.09 10.14
CA ALA A 29 2.52 -0.60 8.79
C ALA A 29 1.23 -0.47 7.98
N TYR A 30 1.36 -0.54 6.65
CA TYR A 30 0.24 -0.63 5.72
C TYR A 30 0.42 -1.89 4.87
N LEU A 31 -0.66 -2.63 4.70
CA LEU A 31 -0.77 -3.69 3.70
C LEU A 31 -1.43 -3.08 2.47
N ILE A 32 -0.68 -3.00 1.38
CA ILE A 32 -1.16 -2.44 0.10
C ILE A 32 -1.33 -3.63 -0.87
N PRO A 33 -2.47 -3.77 -1.56
CA PRO A 33 -2.61 -4.73 -2.65
C PRO A 33 -1.52 -4.53 -3.71
N ALA A 34 -1.04 -5.63 -4.31
CA ALA A 34 0.05 -5.57 -5.30
C ALA A 34 -0.27 -4.63 -6.48
N GLU A 35 -1.48 -4.77 -7.05
CA GLU A 35 -1.94 -3.92 -8.15
C GLU A 35 -1.93 -2.43 -7.79
N LEU A 36 -2.41 -2.07 -6.60
CA LEU A 36 -2.40 -0.69 -6.13
C LEU A 36 -0.96 -0.18 -5.87
N TYR A 37 -0.08 -1.04 -5.37
CA TYR A 37 1.31 -0.69 -5.19
C TYR A 37 2.01 -0.43 -6.54
N GLU A 38 1.76 -1.27 -7.54
CA GLU A 38 2.28 -1.09 -8.90
C GLU A 38 1.81 0.23 -9.51
N GLN A 39 0.52 0.57 -9.40
CA GLN A 39 -0.03 1.85 -9.85
C GLN A 39 0.62 3.06 -9.17
N ILE A 40 0.92 2.96 -7.86
CA ILE A 40 1.63 4.03 -7.12
C ILE A 40 3.03 4.21 -7.68
N ILE A 41 3.75 3.12 -7.94
CA ILE A 41 5.12 3.18 -8.47
C ILE A 41 5.14 3.74 -9.89
N GLU A 42 4.23 3.29 -10.76
CA GLU A 42 4.12 3.79 -12.14
C GLU A 42 3.85 5.31 -12.17
N ALA A 43 2.91 5.80 -11.36
CA ALA A 43 2.61 7.23 -11.27
C ALA A 43 3.78 8.06 -10.73
N LEU A 44 4.58 7.49 -9.83
CA LEU A 44 5.79 8.15 -9.31
C LEU A 44 6.91 8.18 -10.34
N ASP A 45 7.07 7.12 -11.14
CA ASP A 45 8.10 7.04 -12.18
C ASP A 45 7.80 8.02 -13.32
N ASP A 46 6.55 8.10 -13.77
CA ASP A 46 6.08 9.10 -14.73
C ASP A 46 6.38 10.53 -14.25
N LYS A 47 6.12 10.81 -12.98
CA LYS A 47 6.41 12.12 -12.38
C LYS A 47 7.91 12.41 -12.37
N TYR A 48 8.72 11.43 -11.98
CA TYR A 48 10.18 11.58 -11.94
C TYR A 48 10.77 11.83 -13.33
N LEU A 49 10.24 11.15 -14.35
CA LEU A 49 10.63 11.36 -15.74
C LEU A 49 10.30 12.78 -16.23
N LEU A 50 9.13 13.32 -15.87
CA LEU A 50 8.74 14.69 -16.19
C LEU A 50 9.64 15.73 -15.51
N GLU A 51 10.02 15.50 -14.25
CA GLU A 51 10.94 16.37 -13.52
C GLU A 51 12.34 16.39 -14.18
N LEU A 52 12.86 15.24 -14.61
CA LEU A 52 14.13 15.16 -15.33
C LEU A 52 14.10 15.83 -16.71
N ALA A 53 13.00 15.71 -17.45
CA ALA A 53 12.85 16.34 -18.76
C ALA A 53 12.68 17.88 -18.68
N SER A 54 12.38 18.40 -17.49
CA SER A 54 12.19 19.83 -17.23
C SER A 54 13.48 20.55 -16.79
N TYR A 55 14.63 19.86 -16.83
CA TYR A 55 15.96 20.36 -16.44
C TYR A 55 16.85 20.60 -17.66
#